data_AF-A0AAV5CJ82-F1
#
_entry.id   AF-A0AAV5CJ82-F1
#
_cell.length_a   1.000
_cell.length_b   1.000
_cell.length_c   1.000
_cell.angle_alpha   90.00
_cell.angle_beta   90.00
_cell.angle_gamma   90.00
#
_symmetry.space_group_name_H-M   'P 1'
#
loop_
_entity.id
_entity.type
_entity.pdbx_description
1 polymer ?
#
loop_
_entity_poly.entity_id
_entity_poly.type
_entity_poly.pdbx_seq_one_letter_code
_entity_poly.pdbx_strand_id
1 'polypeptide(L)'
;MRNALNMICRWVENPNSDALKRHLSRIHDYLWIAEDGMKTKITDGAQNWEIAFIVQAFLSADINDEYGPTIERALKYMKKAQVTRNPPGDQSYWFRNRSKDSWTLSTVDSGWGSSDTSAEVIKAILLLSRISLNLDQNFKEKQWLFDSVDFLLTVRVW
;
A
#
# COMPACT_ATOMS: atom_id res chain seq x y z
N MET A 1 5.87 14.21 8.69
CA MET A 1 6.55 14.74 9.90
C MET A 1 7.33 13.68 10.70
N ARG A 2 6.75 12.50 11.02
CA ARG A 2 7.42 11.45 11.82
C ARG A 2 8.77 10.97 11.27
N ASN A 3 8.90 10.73 9.96
CA ASN A 3 10.14 10.21 9.37
C ASN A 3 11.33 11.18 9.55
N ALA A 4 11.10 12.48 9.33
CA ALA A 4 12.13 13.51 9.50
C ALA A 4 12.62 13.60 10.96
N LEU A 5 11.69 13.57 11.93
CA LEU A 5 12.07 13.57 13.34
C LEU A 5 12.83 12.31 13.74
N ASN A 6 12.37 11.12 13.31
CA ASN A 6 13.08 9.87 13.57
C ASN A 6 14.50 9.90 12.99
N MET A 7 14.69 10.44 11.78
CA MET A 7 16.01 10.63 11.17
C MET A 7 16.90 11.52 12.04
N ILE A 8 16.39 12.64 12.55
CA ILE A 8 17.12 13.52 13.47
C ILE A 8 17.49 12.77 14.75
N CYS A 9 16.57 12.02 15.36
CA CYS A 9 16.88 11.20 16.53
C CYS A 9 18.02 10.21 16.26
N ARG A 10 17.98 9.50 15.12
CA ARG A 10 19.06 8.56 14.72
C ARG A 10 20.40 9.28 14.50
N TRP A 11 20.38 10.50 13.97
CA TRP A 11 21.58 11.31 13.81
C TRP A 11 22.15 11.76 15.16
N VAL A 12 21.31 12.23 16.09
CA VAL A 12 21.72 12.60 17.46
C VAL A 12 22.32 11.40 18.20
N GLU A 13 21.73 10.22 18.06
CA GLU A 13 22.24 8.99 18.67
C GLU A 13 23.61 8.58 18.11
N ASN A 14 23.76 8.51 16.78
CA ASN A 14 25.01 8.21 16.12
C ASN A 14 25.00 8.66 14.64
N PRO A 15 25.75 9.72 14.29
CA PRO A 15 25.82 10.25 12.92
C PRO A 15 26.40 9.29 11.87
N ASN A 16 27.09 8.22 12.28
CA ASN A 16 27.67 7.23 11.37
C ASN A 16 26.87 5.91 11.31
N SER A 17 25.72 5.85 11.97
CA SER A 17 24.90 4.64 12.06
C SER A 17 24.29 4.22 10.72
N ASP A 18 24.16 2.90 10.53
CA ASP A 18 23.47 2.36 9.35
C ASP A 18 21.97 2.72 9.35
N ALA A 19 21.37 2.94 10.51
CA ALA A 19 20.00 3.43 10.63
C ALA A 19 19.84 4.82 9.99
N LEU A 20 20.78 5.74 10.25
CA LEU A 20 20.76 7.06 9.62
C LEU A 20 20.96 6.95 8.09
N LYS A 21 21.91 6.14 7.63
CA LYS A 21 22.14 5.93 6.18
C LYS A 21 20.87 5.48 5.46
N ARG A 22 20.10 4.58 6.09
CA ARG A 22 18.80 4.10 5.57
C ARG A 22 17.71 5.18 5.56
N HIS A 23 17.70 6.09 6.54
CA HIS A 23 16.80 7.25 6.51
C HIS A 23 17.16 8.22 5.38
N LEU A 24 18.45 8.55 5.23
CA LEU A 24 18.94 9.46 4.21
C LEU A 24 18.58 8.98 2.80
N SER A 25 18.73 7.68 2.52
CA SER A 25 18.37 7.11 1.22
C SER A 25 16.87 7.20 0.89
N ARG A 26 16.01 7.45 1.90
CA ARG A 26 14.54 7.50 1.77
C ARG A 26 13.98 8.93 1.76
N ILE A 27 14.83 9.97 1.81
CA ILE A 27 14.38 11.37 1.76
C ILE A 27 13.60 11.63 0.46
N HIS A 28 14.10 11.12 -0.66
CA HIS A 28 13.50 11.31 -1.98
C HIS A 28 12.10 10.72 -2.10
N ASP A 29 11.78 9.68 -1.34
CA ASP A 29 10.45 9.08 -1.30
C ASP A 29 9.38 10.09 -0.87
N TYR A 30 9.76 11.16 -0.17
CA TYR A 30 8.87 12.23 0.28
C TYR A 30 8.95 13.50 -0.57
N LEU A 31 9.85 13.59 -1.54
CA LEU A 31 9.97 14.77 -2.40
C LEU A 31 9.15 14.60 -3.67
N TRP A 32 8.55 15.69 -4.13
CA TRP A 32 7.75 15.74 -5.35
C TRP A 32 8.00 17.06 -6.09
N ILE A 33 8.18 17.00 -7.41
CA ILE A 33 8.29 18.20 -8.24
C ILE A 33 6.91 18.54 -8.79
N ALA A 34 6.32 19.62 -8.28
CA ALA A 34 5.08 20.20 -8.79
C ALA A 34 5.37 21.38 -9.74
N GLU A 35 4.33 21.93 -10.33
CA GLU A 35 4.38 23.07 -11.26
C GLU A 35 5.02 24.33 -10.66
N ASP A 36 4.95 24.49 -9.33
CA ASP A 36 5.53 25.59 -8.56
C ASP A 36 6.82 25.20 -7.83
N GLY A 37 7.40 24.05 -8.17
CA GLY A 37 8.69 23.58 -7.67
C GLY A 37 8.60 22.37 -6.73
N MET A 38 9.68 22.14 -5.97
CA MET A 38 9.82 20.95 -5.14
C MET A 38 9.04 21.09 -3.82
N LYS A 39 8.19 20.11 -3.54
CA LYS A 39 7.36 19.99 -2.34
C LYS A 39 7.66 18.71 -1.57
N THR A 40 7.33 18.71 -0.29
CA THR A 40 7.33 17.50 0.55
C THR A 40 5.94 16.91 0.61
N LYS A 41 5.79 15.64 0.25
CA LYS A 41 4.59 14.84 0.46
C LYS A 41 4.42 14.52 1.94
N ILE A 42 3.16 14.36 2.37
CA ILE A 42 2.82 13.99 3.76
C ILE A 42 3.23 12.54 4.05
N THR A 43 3.03 11.67 3.07
CA THR A 43 3.42 10.25 3.02
C THR A 43 4.38 10.03 1.84
N ASP A 44 4.89 8.82 1.67
CA ASP A 44 5.66 8.42 0.47
C ASP A 44 4.81 8.41 -0.83
N GLY A 45 3.51 8.68 -0.71
CA GLY A 45 2.55 8.84 -1.80
C GLY A 45 1.16 8.36 -1.40
N ALA A 46 0.29 8.14 -2.38
CA ALA A 46 -1.03 7.54 -2.19
C ALA A 46 -1.30 6.43 -3.24
N GLN A 47 -0.25 5.74 -3.68
CA GLN A 47 -0.24 4.89 -4.86
C GLN A 47 -1.31 3.79 -4.81
N ASN A 48 -1.42 3.07 -3.69
CA ASN A 48 -2.43 2.02 -3.52
C ASN A 48 -3.86 2.60 -3.52
N TRP A 49 -4.06 3.72 -2.83
CA TRP A 49 -5.35 4.40 -2.77
C TRP A 49 -5.80 4.88 -4.16
N GLU A 50 -4.93 5.61 -4.86
CA GLU A 50 -5.20 6.15 -6.19
C GLU A 50 -5.46 5.05 -7.21
N ILE A 51 -4.62 4.01 -7.25
CA ILE A 51 -4.80 2.91 -8.20
C ILE A 51 -6.13 2.17 -7.97
N ALA A 52 -6.52 1.94 -6.71
CA ALA A 52 -7.80 1.31 -6.41
C ALA A 52 -8.98 2.12 -6.97
N PHE A 53 -8.98 3.44 -6.77
CA PHE A 53 -10.05 4.31 -7.29
C PHE A 53 -10.00 4.46 -8.81
N ILE A 54 -8.82 4.59 -9.41
CA ILE A 54 -8.68 4.68 -10.88
C ILE A 54 -9.23 3.42 -11.54
N VAL A 55 -8.89 2.24 -11.02
CA VAL A 55 -9.42 0.97 -11.53
C VAL A 55 -10.94 0.93 -11.40
N GLN A 56 -11.48 1.26 -10.22
CA GLN A 56 -12.94 1.31 -10.03
C GLN A 56 -13.60 2.29 -10.99
N ALA A 57 -13.00 3.45 -11.23
CA ALA A 57 -13.51 4.46 -12.16
C ALA A 57 -13.53 3.94 -13.61
N PHE A 58 -12.44 3.30 -14.06
CA PHE A 58 -12.38 2.72 -15.41
C PHE A 58 -13.44 1.65 -15.64
N LEU A 59 -13.66 0.79 -14.65
CA LEU A 59 -14.70 -0.23 -14.73
C LEU A 59 -16.11 0.37 -14.65
N SER A 60 -16.30 1.43 -13.86
CA SER A 60 -17.62 2.09 -13.73
C SER A 60 -17.98 2.90 -14.97
N ALA A 61 -16.98 3.39 -15.70
CA ALA A 61 -17.16 4.11 -16.95
C ALA A 61 -17.23 3.19 -18.19
N ASP A 62 -17.12 1.87 -18.01
CA ASP A 62 -17.15 0.86 -19.09
C ASP A 62 -16.07 1.06 -20.17
N ILE A 63 -14.90 1.59 -19.77
CA ILE A 63 -13.75 1.85 -20.67
C ILE A 63 -12.63 0.80 -20.50
N ASN A 64 -12.89 -0.31 -19.83
CA ASN A 64 -11.85 -1.32 -19.56
C ASN A 64 -11.27 -1.96 -20.81
N ASP A 65 -12.06 -2.08 -21.88
CA ASP A 65 -11.60 -2.67 -23.13
C ASP A 65 -10.63 -1.74 -23.88
N GLU A 66 -10.76 -0.42 -23.69
CA GLU A 66 -9.83 0.58 -24.22
C GLU A 66 -8.49 0.58 -23.47
N TYR A 67 -8.52 0.28 -22.16
CA TYR A 67 -7.37 0.37 -21.27
C TYR A 67 -6.87 -0.99 -20.74
N GLY A 68 -7.19 -2.09 -21.42
CA GLY A 68 -6.88 -3.46 -20.98
C GLY A 68 -5.45 -3.68 -20.45
N PRO A 69 -4.39 -3.35 -21.23
CA PRO A 69 -3.01 -3.49 -20.76
C PRO A 69 -2.67 -2.64 -19.53
N THR A 70 -3.30 -1.47 -19.38
CA THR A 70 -3.13 -0.59 -18.20
C THR A 70 -3.77 -1.21 -16.97
N ILE A 71 -4.96 -1.77 -17.12
CA ILE A 71 -5.69 -2.48 -16.05
C ILE A 71 -4.92 -3.73 -15.60
N GLU A 72 -4.35 -4.49 -16.53
CA GLU A 72 -3.53 -5.67 -16.20
C GLU A 72 -2.30 -5.27 -15.36
N ARG A 73 -1.61 -4.19 -15.74
CA ARG A 73 -0.49 -3.65 -14.96
C ARG A 73 -0.93 -3.17 -13.58
N ALA A 74 -2.07 -2.49 -13.48
CA ALA A 74 -2.63 -2.04 -12.21
C ALA A 74 -2.93 -3.22 -11.28
N LEU A 75 -3.52 -4.29 -11.81
CA LEU A 75 -3.79 -5.51 -11.04
C LEU A 75 -2.52 -6.21 -10.58
N LYS A 76 -1.52 -6.34 -11.46
CA LYS A 76 -0.21 -6.88 -11.10
C LYS A 76 0.48 -6.05 -10.02
N TYR A 77 0.35 -4.74 -10.07
CA TYR A 77 0.82 -3.84 -9.02
C TYR A 77 0.06 -4.09 -7.71
N MET A 78 -1.28 -4.07 -7.71
CA MET A 78 -2.09 -4.29 -6.51
C MET A 78 -1.76 -5.61 -5.81
N LYS A 79 -1.59 -6.71 -6.58
CA LYS A 79 -1.14 -8.00 -6.03
C LYS A 79 0.24 -7.91 -5.35
N LYS A 80 1.19 -7.18 -5.96
CA LYS A 80 2.55 -7.00 -5.42
C LYS A 80 2.62 -6.03 -4.24
N ALA A 81 1.66 -5.10 -4.15
CA ALA A 81 1.62 -4.08 -3.13
C ALA A 81 1.02 -4.57 -1.80
N GLN A 82 0.51 -5.80 -1.76
CA GLN A 82 0.01 -6.41 -0.52
C GLN A 82 1.16 -6.58 0.49
N VAL A 83 0.90 -6.18 1.73
CA VAL A 83 1.83 -6.35 2.84
C VAL A 83 1.88 -7.82 3.23
N THR A 84 3.03 -8.48 3.08
CA THR A 84 3.17 -9.93 3.34
C THR A 84 3.69 -10.27 4.74
N ARG A 85 4.00 -9.25 5.56
CA ARG A 85 4.57 -9.42 6.91
C ARG A 85 4.07 -8.35 7.88
N ASN A 86 4.03 -8.69 9.17
CA ASN A 86 3.82 -7.68 10.21
C ASN A 86 5.08 -6.85 10.46
N PRO A 87 4.94 -5.66 11.09
CA PRO A 87 6.09 -4.93 11.61
C PRO A 87 6.95 -5.82 12.53
N PRO A 88 8.28 -5.67 12.50
CA PRO A 88 9.18 -6.47 13.33
C PRO A 88 8.98 -6.18 14.83
N GLY A 89 9.31 -7.15 15.67
CA GLY A 89 9.16 -7.06 17.12
C GLY A 89 7.75 -7.39 17.60
N ASP A 90 7.47 -7.07 18.87
CA ASP A 90 6.17 -7.27 19.49
C ASP A 90 5.21 -6.12 19.12
N GLN A 91 4.16 -6.43 18.36
CA GLN A 91 3.21 -5.42 17.93
C GLN A 91 2.41 -4.82 19.08
N SER A 92 2.12 -5.60 20.14
CA SER A 92 1.38 -5.13 21.31
C SER A 92 2.19 -4.09 22.07
N TYR A 93 3.49 -4.36 22.25
CA TYR A 93 4.42 -3.43 22.90
C TYR A 93 4.54 -2.10 22.14
N TRP A 94 4.57 -2.15 20.81
CA TRP A 94 4.67 -0.96 19.96
C TRP A 94 3.32 -0.32 19.59
N PHE A 95 2.22 -0.78 20.20
CA PHE A 95 0.86 -0.31 19.92
C PHE A 95 0.51 -0.37 18.43
N ARG A 96 0.84 -1.48 17.78
CA ARG A 96 0.59 -1.71 16.35
C ARG A 96 -0.47 -2.76 16.13
N ASN A 97 -1.41 -2.46 15.24
CA ASN A 97 -2.29 -3.47 14.67
C ASN A 97 -1.50 -4.34 13.68
N ARG A 98 -1.99 -5.56 13.46
CA ARG A 98 -1.56 -6.41 12.33
C ARG A 98 -1.58 -5.58 11.06
N SER A 99 -0.53 -5.68 10.25
CA SER A 99 -0.50 -5.11 8.89
C SER A 99 -0.32 -6.18 7.82
N LYS A 100 0.06 -7.41 8.21
CA LYS A 100 0.12 -8.54 7.30
C LYS A 100 -1.25 -8.75 6.62
N ASP A 101 -1.20 -8.94 5.32
CA ASP A 101 -2.28 -9.20 4.37
C ASP A 101 -3.16 -7.98 4.07
N SER A 102 -2.67 -6.77 4.39
CA SER A 102 -3.35 -5.50 4.10
C SER A 102 -2.70 -4.72 2.94
N TRP A 103 -3.30 -3.59 2.57
CA TRP A 103 -2.67 -2.53 1.80
C TRP A 103 -2.47 -1.29 2.68
N THR A 104 -1.33 -0.64 2.49
CA THR A 104 -1.06 0.70 3.02
C THR A 104 -1.67 1.74 2.09
N LEU A 105 -1.78 3.00 2.54
CA LEU A 105 -2.20 4.12 1.68
C LEU A 105 -1.32 4.25 0.41
N SER A 106 -0.01 4.02 0.58
CA SER A 106 1.04 4.34 -0.39
C SER A 106 1.63 3.09 -1.03
N THR A 107 2.78 2.64 -0.52
CA THR A 107 3.53 1.48 -1.02
C THR A 107 3.68 0.42 0.07
N VAL A 108 4.01 -0.81 -0.33
CA VAL A 108 4.24 -1.91 0.62
C VAL A 108 5.36 -1.62 1.64
N ASP A 109 6.34 -0.80 1.25
CA ASP A 109 7.47 -0.41 2.10
C ASP A 109 7.06 0.46 3.30
N SER A 110 5.96 1.22 3.16
CA SER A 110 5.37 1.96 4.29
C SER A 110 4.99 1.02 5.44
N GLY A 111 4.53 -0.19 5.10
CA GLY A 111 4.22 -1.26 6.05
C GLY A 111 3.04 -1.00 7.00
N TRP A 112 2.40 0.16 6.93
CA TRP A 112 1.25 0.53 7.77
C TRP A 112 -0.06 0.21 7.08
N GLY A 113 -0.65 -0.93 7.44
CA GLY A 113 -1.96 -1.34 6.92
C GLY A 113 -3.04 -0.32 7.21
N SER A 114 -3.88 -0.02 6.23
CA SER A 114 -5.07 0.83 6.40
C SER A 114 -6.33 0.08 5.96
N SER A 115 -7.40 0.23 6.73
CA SER A 115 -8.63 -0.53 6.56
C SER A 115 -9.39 -0.12 5.30
N ASP A 116 -9.56 1.18 5.11
CA ASP A 116 -10.17 1.78 3.93
C ASP A 116 -9.38 1.43 2.66
N THR A 117 -8.06 1.63 2.63
CA THR A 117 -7.26 1.32 1.44
C THR A 117 -7.32 -0.16 1.10
N SER A 118 -7.25 -1.02 2.12
CA SER A 118 -7.40 -2.46 1.92
C SER A 118 -8.78 -2.82 1.35
N ALA A 119 -9.85 -2.22 1.88
CA ALA A 119 -11.20 -2.46 1.38
C ALA A 119 -11.36 -2.02 -0.08
N GLU A 120 -10.86 -0.83 -0.45
CA GLU A 120 -10.95 -0.33 -1.82
C GLU A 120 -10.11 -1.14 -2.81
N VAL A 121 -8.91 -1.56 -2.41
CA VAL A 121 -8.07 -2.45 -3.24
C VAL A 121 -8.73 -3.81 -3.43
N ILE A 122 -9.24 -4.43 -2.36
CA ILE A 122 -9.97 -5.71 -2.44
C ILE A 122 -11.17 -5.58 -3.37
N LYS A 123 -11.95 -4.50 -3.24
CA LYS A 123 -13.10 -4.22 -4.10
C LYS A 123 -12.70 -4.08 -5.57
N ALA A 124 -11.64 -3.32 -5.86
CA ALA A 124 -11.12 -3.17 -7.22
C ALA A 124 -10.71 -4.51 -7.83
N ILE A 125 -10.00 -5.35 -7.07
CA ILE A 125 -9.57 -6.68 -7.51
C ILE A 125 -10.77 -7.61 -7.76
N LEU A 126 -11.77 -7.59 -6.88
CA LEU A 126 -12.99 -8.39 -7.03
C LEU A 126 -13.79 -7.95 -8.26
N LEU A 127 -13.90 -6.65 -8.53
CA LEU A 127 -14.55 -6.14 -9.74
C LEU A 127 -13.82 -6.61 -11.00
N LEU A 128 -12.49 -6.50 -11.02
CA LEU A 128 -11.68 -7.01 -12.14
C LEU A 128 -11.85 -8.52 -12.35
N SER A 129 -11.98 -9.30 -11.27
CA SER A 129 -12.20 -10.75 -11.36
C SER A 129 -13.55 -11.15 -11.98
N ARG A 130 -14.53 -10.25 -12.00
CA ARG A 130 -15.83 -10.50 -12.65
C ARG A 130 -15.81 -10.23 -14.15
N ILE A 131 -14.97 -9.29 -14.58
CA ILE A 131 -14.91 -8.82 -15.98
C ILE A 131 -13.82 -9.57 -16.76
N SER A 132 -12.67 -9.81 -16.14
CA SER A 132 -11.60 -10.63 -16.70
C SER A 132 -11.76 -12.08 -16.26
N LEU A 133 -12.44 -12.90 -17.09
CA LEU A 133 -12.64 -14.34 -16.87
C LEU A 133 -11.32 -15.16 -16.82
N ASN A 134 -10.16 -14.53 -17.00
CA ASN A 134 -8.84 -15.16 -17.01
C ASN A 134 -8.00 -14.86 -15.77
N LEU A 135 -8.59 -14.31 -14.69
CA LEU A 135 -7.92 -14.25 -13.41
C LEU A 135 -7.93 -15.62 -12.74
N ASP A 136 -6.98 -16.44 -13.19
CA ASP A 136 -6.55 -17.75 -12.71
C ASP A 136 -7.57 -18.49 -11.83
N GLN A 137 -8.14 -19.55 -12.39
CA GLN A 137 -9.13 -20.43 -11.75
C GLN A 137 -8.58 -21.20 -10.53
N ASN A 138 -7.35 -20.93 -10.10
CA ASN A 138 -6.67 -21.67 -9.07
C ASN A 138 -7.07 -21.18 -7.67
N PHE A 139 -7.71 -22.04 -6.88
CA PHE A 139 -8.15 -21.70 -5.51
C PHE A 139 -6.99 -21.28 -4.59
N LYS A 140 -5.78 -21.83 -4.80
CA LYS A 140 -4.55 -21.41 -4.08
C LYS A 140 -4.18 -19.95 -4.36
N GLU A 141 -4.54 -19.42 -5.53
CA GLU A 141 -4.37 -18.00 -5.85
C GLU A 141 -5.42 -17.10 -5.20
N LYS A 142 -6.35 -17.61 -4.38
CA LYS A 142 -7.36 -16.78 -3.71
C LYS A 142 -7.16 -16.67 -2.21
N GLN A 143 -6.26 -17.48 -1.61
CA GLN A 143 -6.03 -17.46 -0.16
C GLN A 143 -5.63 -16.07 0.36
N TRP A 144 -4.76 -15.36 -0.36
CA TRP A 144 -4.32 -14.02 0.02
C TRP A 144 -5.48 -12.99 0.07
N LEU A 145 -6.55 -13.18 -0.72
CA LEU A 145 -7.76 -12.34 -0.64
C LEU A 145 -8.55 -12.64 0.64
N PHE A 146 -8.70 -13.92 1.01
CA PHE A 146 -9.32 -14.29 2.28
C PHE A 146 -8.52 -13.76 3.47
N ASP A 147 -7.20 -13.89 3.43
CA ASP A 147 -6.31 -13.34 4.47
C ASP A 147 -6.45 -11.80 4.59
N SER A 148 -6.73 -11.12 3.48
CA SER A 148 -7.01 -9.68 3.46
C SER A 148 -8.35 -9.34 4.08
N VAL A 149 -9.38 -10.15 3.84
CA VAL A 149 -10.67 -10.03 4.52
C VAL A 149 -10.49 -10.24 6.02
N ASP A 150 -9.72 -11.24 6.43
CA ASP A 150 -9.40 -11.48 7.84
C ASP A 150 -8.73 -10.27 8.49
N PHE A 151 -7.78 -9.61 7.80
CA PHE A 151 -7.23 -8.34 8.26
C PHE A 151 -8.33 -7.29 8.52
N LEU A 152 -9.28 -7.10 7.59
CA LEU A 152 -10.40 -6.16 7.79
C LEU A 152 -11.29 -6.55 8.97
N LEU A 153 -11.43 -7.83 9.28
CA LEU A 153 -12.19 -8.27 10.45
C LEU A 153 -11.49 -7.94 11.78
N THR A 154 -10.16 -7.77 11.78
CA THR A 154 -9.39 -7.42 12.98
C THR A 154 -9.57 -5.96 13.43
N VAL A 155 -10.06 -5.08 12.56
CA VAL A 155 -10.18 -3.62 12.82
C VAL A 155 -11.61 -3.18 13.16
N ARG A 156 -12.51 -4.12 13.45
CA ARG A 156 -13.89 -3.83 13.85
C ARG A 156 -13.92 -3.05 15.17
N VAL A 157 -14.80 -2.06 15.24
CA VAL A 157 -15.12 -1.32 16.47
C VAL A 157 -16.54 -1.73 16.87
N TRP A 158 -16.72 -2.15 18.12
CA TRP A 158 -18.01 -2.53 18.71
C TRP A 158 -18.75 -1.31 19.25
#